data_AF-C6LPG8-F1
#
_entry.id   AF-C6LPG8-F1
#
_cell.length_a   1.000
_cell.length_b   1.000
_cell.length_c   1.000
_cell.angle_alpha   90.00
_cell.angle_beta   90.00
_cell.angle_gamma   90.00
#
_symmetry.space_group_name_H-M   'P 1'
#
loop_
_entity.id
_entity.type
_entity.pdbx_description
1 polymer ?
#
loop_
_entity_poly.entity_id
_entity_poly.type
_entity_poly.pdbx_seq_one_letter_code
_entity_poly.pdbx_strand_id
1 'polypeptide(L)'
;MPVVTPEQCREFMKSTIQIAITLICFKRNIFPPTAFGIKRLMEVDVKCLDKNDRNARALSQALEQGVFDAIDKGFLREVILGIFLNRDAPMELIESYNFRISTSPSMPQSAQSLTEEVNRFTSRLLGTLNELPSLPEDKDILLRCFYKSNTPESYVMPHFSLCKNAGSLHISSEKAPYEVSLDRFETPYEAIGLKLYVPDFITLDQRTENLEAQKEHIMLEAKVDEILAGRAGTREWTLAILHRILSLKFPISLKDAAHSVQCSVYRIRKVAAEHPFIRISKNILNVVDESKLQFALQCTSRELTDLL
;
A
#
# COMPACT_ATOMS: atom_id res chain seq x y z
N MET A 1 -31.88 -12.23 5.64
CA MET A 1 -31.88 -10.89 4.99
C MET A 1 -32.16 -11.09 3.52
N PRO A 2 -32.86 -10.17 2.83
CA PRO A 2 -33.12 -10.32 1.41
C PRO A 2 -31.80 -10.33 0.63
N VAL A 3 -31.73 -11.25 -0.34
CA VAL A 3 -30.63 -11.34 -1.30
C VAL A 3 -30.72 -10.13 -2.24
N VAL A 4 -29.57 -9.55 -2.60
CA VAL A 4 -29.53 -8.42 -3.52
C VAL A 4 -29.96 -8.81 -4.94
N THR A 5 -30.70 -7.93 -5.60
CA THR A 5 -31.08 -8.13 -7.02
C THR A 5 -29.92 -7.76 -7.96
N PRO A 6 -29.94 -8.20 -9.23
CA PRO A 6 -28.96 -7.74 -10.23
C PRO A 6 -28.89 -6.22 -10.35
N GLU A 7 -30.02 -5.52 -10.29
CA GLU A 7 -30.11 -4.06 -10.35
C GLU A 7 -29.42 -3.42 -9.14
N GLN A 8 -29.67 -3.96 -7.94
CA GLN A 8 -28.97 -3.51 -6.73
C GLN A 8 -27.47 -3.74 -6.82
N CYS A 9 -27.03 -4.88 -7.36
CA CYS A 9 -25.61 -5.14 -7.58
C CYS A 9 -24.99 -4.09 -8.51
N ARG A 10 -25.68 -3.67 -9.57
CA ARG A 10 -25.20 -2.59 -10.46
C ARG A 10 -25.11 -1.26 -9.74
N GLU A 11 -26.06 -0.92 -8.86
CA GLU A 11 -25.94 0.28 -8.01
C GLU A 11 -24.71 0.23 -7.11
N PHE A 12 -24.41 -0.92 -6.50
CA PHE A 12 -23.17 -1.11 -5.75
C PHE A 12 -21.93 -0.95 -6.62
N MET A 13 -21.90 -1.52 -7.83
CA MET A 13 -20.79 -1.39 -8.77
C MET A 13 -20.53 0.09 -9.14
N LYS A 14 -21.59 0.83 -9.48
CA LYS A 14 -21.53 2.28 -9.78
C LYS A 14 -21.01 3.06 -8.56
N SER A 15 -21.52 2.75 -7.38
CA SER A 15 -21.11 3.36 -6.13
C SER A 15 -19.65 3.14 -5.81
N THR A 16 -19.16 1.91 -5.95
CA THR A 16 -17.76 1.56 -5.71
C THR A 16 -16.82 2.33 -6.64
N ILE A 17 -17.14 2.42 -7.93
CA ILE A 17 -16.34 3.21 -8.90
C ILE A 17 -16.38 4.69 -8.56
N GLN A 18 -17.56 5.23 -8.22
CA GLN A 18 -17.72 6.64 -7.82
C GLN A 18 -16.87 6.98 -6.60
N ILE A 19 -16.96 6.16 -5.55
CA ILE A 19 -16.21 6.33 -4.30
C ILE A 19 -14.71 6.27 -4.59
N ALA A 20 -14.27 5.26 -5.33
CA ALA A 20 -12.87 5.06 -5.63
C ALA A 20 -12.28 6.23 -6.43
N ILE A 21 -12.93 6.65 -7.51
CA ILE A 21 -12.46 7.78 -8.33
C ILE A 21 -12.50 9.08 -7.54
N THR A 22 -13.52 9.31 -6.72
CA THR A 22 -13.58 10.50 -5.86
C THR A 22 -12.44 10.49 -4.85
N LEU A 23 -12.15 9.33 -4.25
CA LEU A 23 -11.07 9.18 -3.28
C LEU A 23 -9.69 9.41 -3.91
N ILE A 24 -9.46 8.87 -5.11
CA ILE A 24 -8.25 9.11 -5.90
C ILE A 24 -8.13 10.61 -6.19
N CYS A 25 -9.17 11.24 -6.72
CA CYS A 25 -9.16 12.67 -7.04
C CYS A 25 -8.83 13.54 -5.82
N PHE A 26 -9.38 13.19 -4.65
CA PHE A 26 -9.13 13.89 -3.40
C PHE A 26 -7.68 13.68 -2.91
N LYS A 27 -7.20 12.43 -2.85
CA LYS A 27 -5.88 12.11 -2.30
C LYS A 27 -4.72 12.47 -3.22
N ARG A 28 -4.96 12.49 -4.52
CA ARG A 28 -3.96 12.89 -5.52
C ARG A 28 -4.02 14.39 -5.85
N ASN A 29 -4.82 15.18 -5.12
CA ASN A 29 -4.99 16.62 -5.32
C ASN A 29 -5.31 16.98 -6.79
N ILE A 30 -6.23 16.24 -7.41
CA ILE A 30 -6.66 16.49 -8.79
C ILE A 30 -7.61 17.68 -8.87
N PHE A 31 -8.48 17.81 -7.87
CA PHE A 31 -9.42 18.92 -7.75
C PHE A 31 -9.29 19.59 -6.39
N PRO A 32 -9.66 20.89 -6.27
CA PRO A 32 -9.69 21.58 -4.99
C PRO A 32 -10.74 20.96 -4.06
N PRO A 33 -10.60 21.13 -2.72
CA PRO A 33 -11.56 20.61 -1.75
C PRO A 33 -13.02 21.03 -1.99
N THR A 34 -13.24 22.19 -2.63
CA THR A 34 -14.57 22.71 -3.00
C THR A 34 -15.28 21.88 -4.06
N ALA A 35 -14.54 21.09 -4.83
CA ALA A 35 -15.07 20.24 -5.89
C ALA A 35 -15.69 18.94 -5.36
N PHE A 36 -15.74 18.74 -4.04
CA PHE A 36 -16.26 17.54 -3.41
C PHE A 36 -17.43 17.88 -2.50
N GLY A 37 -18.58 17.24 -2.77
CA GLY A 37 -19.81 17.37 -1.98
C GLY A 37 -20.25 16.04 -1.38
N ILE A 38 -21.25 16.08 -0.50
CA ILE A 38 -21.91 14.88 0.00
C ILE A 38 -23.12 14.58 -0.90
N LYS A 39 -23.22 13.33 -1.36
CA LYS A 39 -24.36 12.83 -2.14
C LYS A 39 -24.86 11.54 -1.50
N ARG A 40 -26.17 11.41 -1.37
CA ARG A 40 -26.79 10.18 -0.87
C ARG A 40 -26.84 9.13 -1.96
N LEU A 41 -26.22 7.99 -1.73
CA LEU A 41 -26.12 6.86 -2.66
C LEU A 41 -26.44 5.56 -1.89
N MET A 42 -27.42 4.80 -2.35
CA MET A 42 -27.93 3.60 -1.64
C MET A 42 -28.26 3.87 -0.17
N GLU A 43 -28.89 5.03 0.12
CA GLU A 43 -29.25 5.49 1.47
C GLU A 43 -28.08 5.89 2.39
N VAL A 44 -26.85 5.84 1.89
CA VAL A 44 -25.64 6.28 2.61
C VAL A 44 -25.14 7.60 2.06
N ASP A 45 -24.73 8.51 2.93
CA ASP A 45 -24.08 9.76 2.52
C ASP A 45 -22.62 9.49 2.14
N VAL A 46 -22.30 9.76 0.89
CA VAL A 46 -20.99 9.48 0.29
C VAL A 46 -20.38 10.78 -0.22
N LYS A 47 -19.08 10.98 0.02
CA LYS A 47 -18.34 12.09 -0.59
C LYS A 47 -18.12 11.81 -2.07
N CYS A 48 -18.62 12.69 -2.93
CA CYS A 48 -18.62 12.58 -4.39
C CYS A 48 -18.11 13.88 -5.02
N LEU A 49 -17.73 13.82 -6.29
CA LEU A 49 -17.45 15.01 -7.09
C LEU A 49 -18.74 15.85 -7.25
N ASP A 50 -18.67 17.14 -6.98
CA ASP A 50 -19.79 18.06 -7.17
C ASP A 50 -19.92 18.46 -8.64
N LYS A 51 -21.04 18.09 -9.25
CA LYS A 51 -21.40 18.46 -10.63
C LYS A 51 -21.54 19.98 -10.85
N ASN A 52 -21.75 20.73 -9.79
CA ASN A 52 -21.85 22.19 -9.86
C ASN A 52 -20.48 22.86 -9.91
N ASP A 53 -19.43 22.21 -9.39
CA ASP A 53 -18.05 22.71 -9.48
C ASP A 53 -17.56 22.65 -10.93
N ARG A 54 -17.02 23.78 -11.42
CA ARG A 54 -16.62 23.89 -12.83
C ARG A 54 -15.47 22.96 -13.20
N ASN A 55 -14.58 22.64 -12.26
CA ASN A 55 -13.42 21.80 -12.50
C ASN A 55 -13.82 20.32 -12.53
N ALA A 56 -14.66 19.88 -11.60
CA ALA A 56 -15.07 18.48 -11.51
C ALA A 56 -16.25 18.09 -12.40
N ARG A 57 -17.01 19.06 -12.94
CA ARG A 57 -18.22 18.81 -13.74
C ARG A 57 -18.02 17.81 -14.87
N ALA A 58 -16.94 17.98 -15.66
CA ALA A 58 -16.69 17.12 -16.81
C ALA A 58 -16.51 15.66 -16.40
N LEU A 59 -15.70 15.40 -15.37
CA LEU A 59 -15.49 14.04 -14.85
C LEU A 59 -16.76 13.49 -14.20
N SER A 60 -17.48 14.31 -13.43
CA SER A 60 -18.77 13.91 -12.82
C SER A 60 -19.79 13.50 -13.88
N GLN A 61 -19.93 14.27 -14.97
CA GLN A 61 -20.82 13.93 -16.09
C GLN A 61 -20.37 12.68 -16.84
N ALA A 62 -19.06 12.55 -17.10
CA ALA A 62 -18.51 11.35 -17.72
C ALA A 62 -18.79 10.07 -16.91
N LEU A 63 -18.72 10.15 -15.58
CA LEU A 63 -19.09 9.03 -14.71
C LEU A 63 -20.59 8.77 -14.72
N GLU A 64 -21.40 9.76 -14.35
CA GLU A 64 -22.83 9.59 -14.10
C GLU A 64 -23.64 9.28 -15.38
N GLN A 65 -23.25 9.87 -16.51
CA GLN A 65 -24.00 9.75 -17.77
C GLN A 65 -23.30 8.83 -18.79
N GLY A 66 -21.99 8.60 -18.64
CA GLY A 66 -21.22 7.76 -19.56
C GLY A 66 -20.92 6.37 -18.97
N VAL A 67 -20.06 6.32 -17.96
CA VAL A 67 -19.59 5.07 -17.35
C VAL A 67 -20.76 4.28 -16.77
N PHE A 68 -21.67 4.93 -16.05
CA PHE A 68 -22.81 4.26 -15.42
C PHE A 68 -23.84 3.75 -16.44
N ASP A 69 -24.08 4.47 -17.53
CA ASP A 69 -24.92 3.99 -18.63
C ASP A 69 -24.35 2.69 -19.24
N ALA A 70 -23.02 2.62 -19.42
CA ALA A 70 -22.37 1.41 -19.92
C ALA A 70 -22.40 0.25 -18.92
N ILE A 71 -22.41 0.53 -17.61
CA ILE A 71 -22.60 -0.50 -16.57
C ILE A 71 -24.03 -1.01 -16.61
N ASP A 72 -25.03 -0.11 -16.69
CA ASP A 72 -26.45 -0.49 -16.72
C ASP A 72 -26.80 -1.30 -17.98
N LYS A 73 -26.12 -1.03 -19.10
CA LYS A 73 -26.24 -1.83 -20.33
C LYS A 73 -25.37 -3.09 -20.36
N GLY A 74 -24.47 -3.27 -19.39
CA GLY A 74 -23.55 -4.41 -19.32
C GLY A 74 -22.48 -4.39 -20.42
N PHE A 75 -22.15 -3.21 -20.95
CA PHE A 75 -21.19 -2.99 -22.04
C PHE A 75 -19.78 -2.66 -21.54
N LEU A 76 -19.64 -2.21 -20.29
CA LEU A 76 -18.35 -1.76 -19.78
C LEU A 76 -17.44 -2.93 -19.40
N ARG A 77 -16.22 -2.98 -19.96
CA ARG A 77 -15.18 -3.95 -19.60
C ARG A 77 -14.18 -3.35 -18.62
N GLU A 78 -13.75 -2.12 -18.88
CA GLU A 78 -12.67 -1.49 -18.13
C GLU A 78 -12.78 0.03 -18.18
N VAL A 79 -12.44 0.69 -17.08
CA VAL A 79 -12.28 2.15 -16.98
C VAL A 79 -10.90 2.42 -16.44
N ILE A 80 -10.17 3.32 -17.10
CA ILE A 80 -8.84 3.74 -16.70
C ILE A 80 -8.88 5.24 -16.41
N LEU A 81 -8.59 5.60 -15.16
CA LEU A 81 -8.25 6.97 -14.78
C LEU A 81 -6.73 7.11 -14.84
N GLY A 82 -6.24 7.81 -15.86
CA GLY A 82 -4.82 8.08 -16.05
C GLY A 82 -4.45 9.50 -15.61
N ILE A 83 -3.25 9.67 -15.08
CA ILE A 83 -2.68 10.97 -14.73
C ILE A 83 -1.44 11.18 -15.58
N PHE A 84 -1.31 12.35 -16.21
CA PHE A 84 -0.18 12.70 -17.06
C PHE A 84 0.27 14.15 -16.83
N LEU A 85 1.49 14.46 -17.26
CA LEU A 85 2.10 15.79 -17.09
C LEU A 85 2.20 16.56 -18.42
N ASN A 86 2.41 15.85 -19.54
CA ASN A 86 2.61 16.48 -20.84
C ASN A 86 1.30 16.49 -21.66
N ARG A 87 0.74 17.68 -21.88
CA ARG A 87 -0.47 17.87 -22.69
C ARG A 87 -0.31 17.50 -24.15
N ASP A 88 0.90 17.55 -24.68
CA ASP A 88 1.21 17.14 -26.05
C ASP A 88 1.34 15.61 -26.18
N ALA A 89 1.54 14.91 -25.05
CA ALA A 89 1.66 13.45 -24.98
C ALA A 89 0.74 12.86 -23.89
N PRO A 90 -0.60 13.01 -23.99
CA PRO A 90 -1.53 12.61 -22.93
C PRO A 90 -1.60 11.09 -22.70
N MET A 91 -1.01 10.28 -23.58
CA MET A 91 -0.92 8.83 -23.41
C MET A 91 0.29 8.37 -22.59
N GLU A 92 1.21 9.29 -22.28
CA GLU A 92 2.36 9.08 -21.40
C GLU A 92 1.96 9.40 -19.95
N LEU A 93 1.43 8.37 -19.29
CA LEU A 93 0.91 8.47 -17.93
C LEU A 93 2.05 8.39 -16.92
N ILE A 94 1.87 8.99 -15.75
CA ILE A 94 2.75 8.81 -14.58
C ILE A 94 2.03 8.03 -13.45
N GLU A 95 0.75 7.75 -13.62
CA GLU A 95 -0.06 6.97 -12.70
C GLU A 95 -1.33 6.53 -13.42
N SER A 96 -1.75 5.27 -13.26
CA SER A 96 -3.03 4.82 -13.79
C SER A 96 -3.79 3.90 -12.83
N TYR A 97 -5.10 4.14 -12.72
CA TYR A 97 -6.02 3.34 -11.94
C TYR A 97 -6.97 2.62 -12.88
N ASN A 98 -6.81 1.31 -12.98
CA ASN A 98 -7.49 0.47 -13.96
C ASN A 98 -8.55 -0.37 -13.25
N PHE A 99 -9.81 0.02 -13.42
CA PHE A 99 -10.99 -0.68 -12.93
C PHE A 99 -11.45 -1.67 -13.99
N ARG A 100 -11.24 -2.97 -13.75
CA ARG A 100 -11.66 -4.03 -14.67
C ARG A 100 -12.89 -4.75 -14.14
N ILE A 101 -13.93 -4.80 -14.95
CA ILE A 101 -15.17 -5.51 -14.66
C ILE A 101 -15.07 -6.90 -15.27
N SER A 102 -15.34 -7.91 -14.45
CA SER A 102 -15.37 -9.31 -14.84
C SER A 102 -16.66 -9.97 -14.35
N THR A 103 -17.12 -10.99 -15.06
CA THR A 103 -18.20 -11.84 -14.57
C THR A 103 -17.69 -12.68 -13.41
N SER A 104 -18.39 -12.67 -12.28
CA SER A 104 -18.05 -13.46 -11.10
C SER A 104 -19.34 -14.06 -10.53
N PRO A 105 -19.66 -15.33 -10.85
CA PRO A 105 -20.76 -16.02 -10.20
C PRO A 105 -20.31 -16.37 -8.77
N SER A 106 -20.72 -15.55 -7.81
CA SER A 106 -20.49 -15.80 -6.37
C SER A 106 -21.80 -16.13 -5.65
N MET A 107 -21.72 -16.54 -4.39
CA MET A 107 -22.89 -16.93 -3.61
C MET A 107 -23.85 -15.73 -3.43
N PRO A 108 -25.17 -15.96 -3.29
CA PRO A 108 -26.12 -14.90 -2.97
C PRO A 108 -25.67 -14.07 -1.76
N GLN A 109 -25.56 -12.75 -1.94
CA GLN A 109 -25.13 -11.81 -0.89
C GLN A 109 -26.28 -10.94 -0.40
N SER A 110 -26.16 -10.41 0.82
CA SER A 110 -27.07 -9.38 1.34
C SER A 110 -26.51 -7.99 1.06
N ALA A 111 -27.37 -6.95 1.10
CA ALA A 111 -26.93 -5.57 0.94
C ALA A 111 -25.90 -5.15 2.02
N GLN A 112 -26.03 -5.69 3.24
CA GLN A 112 -25.08 -5.45 4.32
C GLN A 112 -23.70 -6.04 4.01
N SER A 113 -23.65 -7.28 3.51
CA SER A 113 -22.39 -7.92 3.11
C SER A 113 -21.70 -7.16 1.98
N LEU A 114 -22.45 -6.69 0.98
CA LEU A 114 -21.89 -5.84 -0.08
C LEU A 114 -21.35 -4.52 0.46
N THR A 115 -22.04 -3.91 1.42
CA THR A 115 -21.59 -2.65 2.04
C THR A 115 -20.26 -2.83 2.78
N GLU A 116 -20.10 -3.94 3.52
CA GLU A 116 -18.82 -4.30 4.18
C GLU A 116 -17.70 -4.52 3.15
N GLU A 117 -18.03 -5.09 2.00
CA GLU A 117 -17.10 -5.29 0.89
C GLU A 117 -16.68 -3.97 0.21
N VAL A 118 -17.62 -3.04 0.01
CA VAL A 118 -17.29 -1.66 -0.43
C VAL A 118 -16.38 -0.97 0.57
N ASN A 119 -16.65 -1.10 1.87
CA ASN A 119 -15.84 -0.47 2.93
C ASN A 119 -14.42 -1.04 2.97
N ARG A 120 -14.27 -2.36 2.83
CA ARG A 120 -12.96 -3.03 2.74
C ARG A 120 -12.19 -2.56 1.51
N PHE A 121 -12.82 -2.57 0.34
CA PHE A 121 -12.24 -2.09 -0.92
C PHE A 121 -11.76 -0.64 -0.80
N THR A 122 -12.61 0.23 -0.23
CA THR A 122 -12.33 1.67 -0.05
C THR A 122 -11.20 1.90 0.95
N SER A 123 -11.19 1.15 2.07
CA SER A 123 -10.15 1.26 3.10
C SER A 123 -8.78 0.85 2.57
N ARG A 124 -8.73 -0.21 1.75
CA ARG A 124 -7.50 -0.68 1.12
C ARG A 124 -6.97 0.34 0.10
N LEU A 125 -7.84 0.85 -0.76
CA LEU A 125 -7.50 1.93 -1.69
C LEU A 125 -6.97 3.16 -0.95
N LEU A 126 -7.64 3.59 0.12
CA LEU A 126 -7.19 4.70 0.96
C LEU A 126 -5.80 4.45 1.54
N GLY A 127 -5.54 3.24 2.05
CA GLY A 127 -4.23 2.84 2.57
C GLY A 127 -3.14 3.02 1.54
N THR A 128 -3.32 2.48 0.33
CA THR A 128 -2.32 2.60 -0.74
C THR A 128 -2.17 4.04 -1.24
N LEU A 129 -3.26 4.80 -1.36
CA LEU A 129 -3.18 6.22 -1.73
C LEU A 129 -2.37 7.06 -0.74
N ASN A 130 -2.36 6.69 0.55
CA ASN A 130 -1.54 7.36 1.57
C ASN A 130 -0.05 6.97 1.51
N GLU A 131 0.27 5.82 0.91
CA GLU A 131 1.65 5.34 0.72
C GLU A 131 2.31 5.95 -0.54
N LEU A 132 1.51 6.54 -1.44
CA LEU A 132 2.03 7.14 -2.68
C LEU A 132 2.67 8.54 -2.44
N PRO A 133 3.77 8.86 -3.14
CA PRO A 133 4.37 10.18 -3.08
C PRO A 133 3.43 11.24 -3.66
N SER A 134 3.59 12.50 -3.27
CA SER A 134 2.81 13.60 -3.82
C SER A 134 3.06 13.75 -5.32
N LEU A 135 2.01 14.07 -6.08
CA LEU A 135 2.15 14.38 -7.50
C LEU A 135 2.65 15.82 -7.71
N PRO A 136 3.25 16.12 -8.87
CA PRO A 136 3.46 17.49 -9.33
C PRO A 136 2.17 18.33 -9.28
N GLU A 137 2.33 19.65 -9.13
CA GLU A 137 1.20 20.58 -9.09
C GLU A 137 0.46 20.59 -10.44
N ASP A 138 1.21 20.87 -11.51
CA ASP A 138 0.73 20.82 -12.89
C ASP A 138 0.59 19.38 -13.36
N LYS A 139 -0.66 18.95 -13.54
CA LYS A 139 -1.03 17.62 -14.00
C LYS A 139 -2.42 17.69 -14.61
N ASP A 140 -2.67 16.77 -15.53
CA ASP A 140 -3.99 16.55 -16.10
C ASP A 140 -4.39 15.08 -15.94
N ILE A 141 -5.68 14.83 -16.10
CA ILE A 141 -6.24 13.48 -16.05
C ILE A 141 -6.89 13.12 -17.38
N LEU A 142 -6.92 11.83 -17.67
CA LEU A 142 -7.78 11.26 -18.70
C LEU A 142 -8.63 10.15 -18.13
N LEU A 143 -9.79 9.94 -18.75
CA LEU A 143 -10.65 8.81 -18.49
C LEU A 143 -10.82 8.04 -19.79
N ARG A 144 -10.40 6.77 -19.81
CA ARG A 144 -10.49 5.90 -20.98
C ARG A 144 -11.29 4.65 -20.64
N CYS A 145 -12.29 4.35 -21.47
CA CYS A 145 -13.17 3.22 -21.27
C CYS A 145 -12.96 2.18 -22.37
N PHE A 146 -13.09 0.91 -22.02
CA PHE A 146 -13.10 -0.20 -22.97
C PHE A 146 -14.40 -0.98 -22.84
N TYR A 147 -14.94 -1.36 -23.99
CA TYR A 147 -16.18 -2.12 -24.06
C TYR A 147 -15.95 -3.62 -24.06
N LYS A 148 -16.97 -4.37 -23.63
CA LYS A 148 -17.08 -5.81 -23.80
C LYS A 148 -17.40 -6.12 -25.26
N SER A 149 -17.09 -7.34 -25.70
CA SER A 149 -17.26 -7.79 -27.10
C SER A 149 -18.72 -7.83 -27.57
N ASN A 150 -19.69 -7.87 -26.66
CA ASN A 150 -21.12 -7.87 -26.95
C ASN A 150 -21.70 -6.46 -27.19
N THR A 151 -20.87 -5.41 -27.14
CA THR A 151 -21.33 -4.02 -27.27
C THR A 151 -21.62 -3.70 -28.74
N PRO A 152 -22.82 -3.20 -29.09
CA PRO A 152 -23.14 -2.84 -30.46
C PRO A 152 -22.20 -1.74 -31.01
N GLU A 153 -21.81 -1.83 -32.28
CA GLU A 153 -20.95 -0.82 -32.91
C GLU A 153 -21.60 0.58 -32.94
N SER A 154 -22.93 0.64 -32.92
CA SER A 154 -23.70 1.89 -32.86
C SER A 154 -23.70 2.55 -31.48
N TYR A 155 -23.20 1.88 -30.43
CA TYR A 155 -23.19 2.44 -29.09
C TYR A 155 -22.12 3.52 -28.95
N VAL A 156 -22.56 4.72 -28.57
CA VAL A 156 -21.69 5.86 -28.25
C VAL A 156 -21.91 6.21 -26.79
N MET A 157 -20.87 6.07 -25.97
CA MET A 157 -20.93 6.43 -24.55
C MET A 157 -21.05 7.96 -24.40
N PRO A 158 -22.06 8.47 -23.67
CA PRO A 158 -22.22 9.91 -23.46
C PRO A 158 -21.00 10.55 -22.78
N HIS A 159 -20.60 11.74 -23.22
CA HIS A 159 -19.39 12.49 -22.78
C HIS A 159 -18.05 11.87 -23.17
N PHE A 160 -18.05 10.84 -24.02
CA PHE A 160 -16.83 10.25 -24.56
C PHE A 160 -16.77 10.42 -26.08
N SER A 161 -15.54 10.46 -26.57
CA SER A 161 -15.24 10.40 -28.00
C SER A 161 -14.56 9.08 -28.31
N LEU A 162 -14.81 8.54 -29.50
CA LEU A 162 -14.15 7.33 -29.95
C LEU A 162 -12.64 7.57 -30.04
N CYS A 163 -11.85 6.71 -29.40
CA CYS A 163 -10.39 6.74 -29.49
C CYS A 163 -9.94 6.30 -30.90
N LYS A 164 -9.53 7.25 -31.74
CA LYS A 164 -8.99 6.95 -33.09
C LYS A 164 -7.63 6.26 -33.04
N ASN A 165 -6.86 6.52 -31.99
CA ASN A 165 -5.58 5.87 -31.75
C ASN A 165 -5.80 4.69 -30.80
N ALA A 166 -5.70 3.47 -31.33
CA ALA A 166 -5.69 2.24 -30.54
C ALA A 166 -4.41 2.05 -29.71
N GLY A 167 -3.53 3.07 -29.67
CA GLY A 167 -2.30 3.06 -28.88
C GLY A 167 -2.58 2.70 -27.41
N SER A 168 -1.73 1.83 -26.87
CA SER A 168 -1.76 1.50 -25.44
C SER A 168 -1.54 2.76 -24.62
N LEU A 169 -2.22 2.88 -23.49
CA LEU A 169 -1.76 3.79 -22.45
C LEU A 169 -0.40 3.28 -21.98
N HIS A 170 0.57 4.17 -21.83
CA HIS A 170 1.93 3.83 -21.42
C HIS A 170 2.25 4.55 -20.11
N ILE A 171 2.85 3.83 -19.16
CA ILE A 171 3.39 4.45 -17.94
C ILE A 171 4.82 4.88 -18.25
N SER A 172 5.09 6.16 -18.12
CA SER A 172 6.38 6.81 -18.35
C SER A 172 7.42 6.28 -17.36
N SER A 173 8.17 5.28 -17.80
CA SER A 173 9.04 4.45 -16.97
C SER A 173 10.18 3.91 -17.85
N GLU A 174 11.40 3.84 -17.31
CA GLU A 174 12.54 3.28 -18.05
C GLU A 174 12.48 1.75 -18.07
N LYS A 175 12.01 1.15 -16.97
CA LYS A 175 11.74 -0.28 -16.81
C LYS A 175 10.23 -0.55 -16.78
N ALA A 176 9.87 -1.82 -16.61
CA ALA A 176 8.48 -2.21 -16.39
C ALA A 176 7.89 -1.45 -15.19
N PRO A 177 6.72 -0.80 -15.34
CA PRO A 177 6.10 -0.06 -14.25
C PRO A 177 5.68 -1.00 -13.12
N TYR A 178 5.67 -0.49 -11.89
CA TYR A 178 5.14 -1.24 -10.76
C TYR A 178 3.63 -1.39 -10.88
N GLU A 179 3.16 -2.63 -10.77
CA GLU A 179 1.74 -2.97 -10.71
C GLU A 179 1.35 -3.33 -9.28
N VAL A 180 0.37 -2.62 -8.72
CA VAL A 180 -0.23 -2.94 -7.43
C VAL A 180 -1.67 -3.40 -7.66
N SER A 181 -1.94 -4.67 -7.35
CA SER A 181 -3.31 -5.19 -7.27
C SER A 181 -3.89 -4.87 -5.89
N LEU A 182 -4.92 -4.03 -5.84
CA LEU A 182 -5.40 -3.43 -4.59
C LEU A 182 -6.38 -4.32 -3.83
N ASP A 183 -7.47 -4.75 -4.49
CA ASP A 183 -8.38 -5.83 -4.09
C ASP A 183 -9.52 -5.92 -5.12
N ARG A 184 -10.40 -6.91 -4.97
CA ARG A 184 -11.64 -7.04 -5.76
C ARG A 184 -12.86 -6.68 -4.92
N PHE A 185 -13.79 -5.96 -5.51
CA PHE A 185 -15.16 -5.83 -5.02
C PHE A 185 -16.03 -6.81 -5.80
N GLU A 186 -16.59 -7.81 -5.14
CA GLU A 186 -17.37 -8.87 -5.77
C GLU A 186 -18.85 -8.77 -5.42
N THR A 187 -19.68 -9.04 -6.41
CA THR A 187 -21.12 -9.26 -6.28
C THR A 187 -21.45 -10.69 -6.71
N PRO A 188 -22.69 -11.17 -6.55
CA PRO A 188 -23.10 -12.49 -7.06
C PRO A 188 -23.02 -12.65 -8.59
N TYR A 189 -22.83 -11.56 -9.34
CA TYR A 189 -22.90 -11.55 -10.81
C TYR A 189 -21.60 -11.06 -11.46
N GLU A 190 -21.04 -9.96 -10.92
CA GLU A 190 -19.87 -9.28 -11.46
C GLU A 190 -18.90 -8.89 -10.35
N ALA A 191 -17.64 -8.65 -10.72
CA ALA A 191 -16.61 -8.18 -9.82
C ALA A 191 -15.81 -7.04 -10.47
N ILE A 192 -15.40 -6.07 -9.65
CA ILE A 192 -14.47 -4.98 -10.00
C ILE A 192 -13.11 -5.32 -9.42
N GLY A 193 -12.11 -5.53 -10.28
CA GLY A 193 -10.71 -5.52 -9.88
C GLY A 193 -10.10 -4.15 -10.10
N LEU A 194 -9.31 -3.66 -9.14
CA LEU A 194 -8.55 -2.42 -9.28
C LEU A 194 -7.04 -2.70 -9.30
N LYS A 195 -6.39 -2.25 -10.37
CA LYS A 195 -4.94 -2.23 -10.49
C LYS A 195 -4.43 -0.79 -10.55
N LEU A 196 -3.37 -0.50 -9.80
CA LEU A 196 -2.61 0.72 -9.87
C LEU A 196 -1.32 0.45 -10.63
N TYR A 197 -0.97 1.32 -11.57
CA TYR A 197 0.33 1.33 -12.22
C TYR A 197 1.06 2.65 -11.92
N VAL A 198 2.31 2.55 -11.49
CA VAL A 198 3.20 3.70 -11.25
C VAL A 198 4.58 3.45 -11.88
N PRO A 199 5.34 4.50 -12.24
CA PRO A 199 6.69 4.37 -12.77
C PRO A 199 7.62 3.58 -11.86
N ASP A 200 8.65 2.99 -12.46
CA ASP A 200 9.69 2.20 -11.81
C ASP A 200 10.54 2.95 -10.77
N PHE A 201 10.53 4.28 -10.78
CA PHE A 201 11.19 5.09 -9.76
C PHE A 201 10.29 5.39 -8.54
N ILE A 202 9.01 5.03 -8.57
CA ILE A 202 8.12 5.13 -7.40
C ILE A 202 8.23 3.82 -6.61
N THR A 203 9.13 3.79 -5.63
CA THR A 203 9.25 2.67 -4.69
C THR A 203 8.15 2.75 -3.62
N LEU A 204 7.17 1.85 -3.69
CA LEU A 204 6.20 1.61 -2.60
C LEU A 204 6.79 0.74 -1.46
N ASP A 205 8.11 0.53 -1.49
CA ASP A 205 8.86 -0.52 -0.79
C ASP A 205 9.30 -0.19 0.65
N GLN A 206 8.55 0.63 1.40
CA GLN A 206 8.79 0.67 2.86
C GLN A 206 8.39 -0.64 3.57
N ARG A 207 7.56 -1.48 2.95
CA ARG A 207 7.21 -2.81 3.49
C ARG A 207 8.23 -3.89 3.17
N THR A 208 8.85 -3.86 1.99
CA THR A 208 9.79 -4.91 1.57
C THR A 208 11.12 -4.77 2.32
N GLU A 209 11.64 -3.54 2.47
CA GLU A 209 12.79 -3.27 3.33
C GLU A 209 12.51 -3.62 4.79
N ASN A 210 11.33 -3.29 5.32
CA ASN A 210 10.97 -3.66 6.70
C ASN A 210 10.78 -5.17 6.88
N LEU A 211 10.27 -5.90 5.88
CA LEU A 211 10.10 -7.34 5.96
C LEU A 211 11.42 -8.09 5.77
N GLU A 212 12.31 -7.60 4.91
CA GLU A 212 13.67 -8.12 4.75
C GLU A 212 14.52 -7.82 5.98
N ALA A 213 14.51 -6.60 6.49
CA ALA A 213 15.18 -6.26 7.76
C ALA A 213 14.61 -7.05 8.94
N GLN A 214 13.29 -7.28 8.99
CA GLN A 214 12.67 -8.16 10.00
C GLN A 214 13.10 -9.61 9.84
N LYS A 215 13.17 -10.14 8.60
CA LYS A 215 13.66 -11.50 8.34
C LYS A 215 15.13 -11.65 8.71
N GLU A 216 15.98 -10.70 8.32
CA GLU A 216 17.40 -10.67 8.68
C GLU A 216 17.57 -10.60 10.20
N HIS A 217 16.79 -9.76 10.88
CA HIS A 217 16.82 -9.70 12.34
C HIS A 217 16.40 -11.03 12.98
N ILE A 218 15.32 -11.67 12.51
CA ILE A 218 14.88 -12.99 13.01
C ILE A 218 15.96 -14.06 12.78
N MET A 219 16.59 -14.07 11.59
CA MET A 219 17.66 -15.02 11.26
C MET A 219 18.92 -14.81 12.09
N LEU A 220 19.33 -13.55 12.27
CA LEU A 220 20.45 -13.16 13.12
C LEU A 220 20.22 -13.60 14.57
N GLU A 221 19.03 -13.33 15.13
CA GLU A 221 18.69 -13.72 16.51
C GLU A 221 18.72 -15.25 16.67
N ALA A 222 18.17 -16.00 15.72
CA ALA A 222 18.22 -17.46 15.73
C ALA A 222 19.67 -17.99 15.68
N LYS A 223 20.54 -17.35 14.88
CA LYS A 223 21.96 -17.72 14.78
C LYS A 223 22.73 -17.41 16.05
N VAL A 224 22.45 -16.27 16.67
CA VAL A 224 23.03 -15.90 17.98
C VAL A 224 22.67 -16.94 19.03
N ASP A 225 21.40 -17.38 19.08
CA ASP A 225 20.96 -18.42 20.02
C ASP A 225 21.63 -19.78 19.76
N GLU A 226 21.78 -20.18 18.49
CA GLU A 226 22.52 -21.38 18.10
C GLU A 226 23.98 -21.33 18.59
N ILE A 227 24.68 -20.23 18.34
CA ILE A 227 26.07 -20.04 18.74
C ILE A 227 26.20 -20.09 20.28
N LEU A 228 25.30 -19.41 21.00
CA LEU A 228 25.35 -19.33 22.46
C LEU A 228 25.05 -20.67 23.14
N ALA A 229 24.21 -21.52 22.52
CA ALA A 229 23.96 -22.90 22.96
C ALA A 229 25.16 -23.85 22.72
N GLY A 230 26.10 -23.45 21.86
CA GLY A 230 27.30 -24.19 21.53
C GLY A 230 28.42 -24.09 22.57
N ARG A 231 29.66 -24.32 22.11
CA ARG A 231 30.85 -24.33 22.98
C ARG A 231 31.23 -22.91 23.43
N ALA A 232 31.13 -22.64 24.72
CA ALA A 232 31.56 -21.37 25.29
C ALA A 232 33.07 -21.11 25.09
N GLY A 233 33.42 -19.86 24.77
CA GLY A 233 34.80 -19.40 24.68
C GLY A 233 35.44 -19.42 23.29
N THR A 234 34.71 -19.78 22.24
CA THR A 234 35.17 -19.55 20.85
C THR A 234 35.06 -18.07 20.48
N ARG A 235 35.61 -17.70 19.31
CA ARG A 235 35.54 -16.34 18.79
C ARG A 235 34.09 -15.93 18.50
N GLU A 236 33.34 -16.82 17.84
CA GLU A 236 31.94 -16.65 17.48
C GLU A 236 31.06 -16.53 18.73
N TRP A 237 31.31 -17.39 19.72
CA TRP A 237 30.60 -17.32 21.01
C TRP A 237 30.86 -15.99 21.73
N THR A 238 32.11 -15.51 21.68
CA THR A 238 32.49 -14.23 22.30
C THR A 238 31.84 -13.04 21.58
N LEU A 239 31.73 -13.11 20.26
CA LEU A 239 31.03 -12.12 19.44
C LEU A 239 29.51 -12.13 19.71
N ALA A 240 28.89 -13.31 19.78
CA ALA A 240 27.46 -13.48 20.05
C ALA A 240 27.08 -12.98 21.45
N ILE A 241 27.89 -13.27 22.48
CA ILE A 241 27.58 -12.77 23.83
C ILE A 241 27.75 -11.25 23.92
N LEU A 242 28.73 -10.69 23.21
CA LEU A 242 28.94 -9.25 23.14
C LEU A 242 27.72 -8.59 22.50
N HIS A 243 27.27 -9.09 21.35
CA HIS A 243 26.04 -8.64 20.69
C HIS A 243 24.84 -8.67 21.65
N ARG A 244 24.62 -9.78 22.37
CA ARG A 244 23.52 -9.94 23.33
C ARG A 244 23.56 -8.91 24.47
N ILE A 245 24.75 -8.58 24.97
CA ILE A 245 24.95 -7.56 26.01
C ILE A 245 24.70 -6.15 25.47
N LEU A 246 25.14 -5.85 24.24
CA LEU A 246 24.93 -4.57 23.58
C LEU A 246 23.45 -4.31 23.26
N SER A 247 22.68 -5.36 22.98
CA SER A 247 21.23 -5.32 22.70
C SER A 247 20.35 -5.21 23.96
N LEU A 248 20.92 -5.20 25.17
CA LEU A 248 20.14 -5.06 26.40
C LEU A 248 19.42 -3.70 26.49
N LYS A 249 18.30 -3.67 27.21
CA LYS A 249 17.63 -2.42 27.56
C LYS A 249 18.31 -1.80 28.77
N PHE A 250 19.06 -0.72 28.57
CA PHE A 250 19.72 0.02 29.65
C PHE A 250 18.80 1.13 30.20
N PRO A 251 18.94 1.51 31.49
CA PRO A 251 19.80 0.88 32.49
C PRO A 251 19.21 -0.44 33.00
N ILE A 252 20.07 -1.41 33.34
CA ILE A 252 19.66 -2.74 33.82
C ILE A 252 20.53 -3.21 34.99
N SER A 253 19.96 -3.91 35.97
CA SER A 253 20.75 -4.49 37.05
C SER A 253 21.63 -5.63 36.51
N LEU A 254 22.82 -5.83 37.09
CA LEU A 254 23.70 -6.92 36.67
C LEU A 254 23.05 -8.31 36.81
N LYS A 255 22.14 -8.47 37.78
CA LYS A 255 21.42 -9.72 38.00
C LYS A 255 20.42 -9.97 36.86
N ASP A 256 19.67 -8.94 36.48
CA ASP A 256 18.67 -9.05 35.41
C ASP A 256 19.33 -9.16 34.04
N ALA A 257 20.45 -8.48 33.83
CA ALA A 257 21.28 -8.61 32.64
C ALA A 257 21.82 -10.05 32.50
N ALA A 258 22.39 -10.60 33.58
CA ALA A 258 22.90 -11.98 33.61
C ALA A 258 21.80 -13.01 33.32
N HIS A 259 20.61 -12.79 33.86
CA HIS A 259 19.44 -13.63 33.57
C HIS A 259 19.01 -13.50 32.10
N SER A 260 18.93 -12.28 31.56
CA SER A 260 18.44 -12.00 30.21
C SER A 260 19.33 -12.58 29.12
N VAL A 261 20.67 -12.51 29.29
CA VAL A 261 21.63 -13.04 28.31
C VAL A 261 22.16 -14.43 28.67
N GLN A 262 21.62 -15.05 29.72
CA GLN A 262 21.99 -16.38 30.23
C GLN A 262 23.50 -16.56 30.43
N CYS A 263 24.17 -15.56 31.02
CA CYS A 263 25.61 -15.61 31.27
C CYS A 263 25.99 -15.14 32.68
N SER A 264 27.23 -15.41 33.10
CA SER A 264 27.68 -15.02 34.44
C SER A 264 27.90 -13.51 34.57
N VAL A 265 27.57 -12.96 35.74
CA VAL A 265 27.85 -11.55 36.08
C VAL A 265 29.33 -11.20 35.87
N TYR A 266 30.23 -12.14 36.14
CA TYR A 266 31.67 -11.99 35.90
C TYR A 266 31.95 -11.65 34.42
N ARG A 267 31.26 -12.32 33.49
CA ARG A 267 31.47 -12.13 32.06
C ARG A 267 30.93 -10.79 31.57
N ILE A 268 29.77 -10.37 32.07
CA ILE A 268 29.21 -9.03 31.81
C ILE A 268 30.17 -7.95 32.30
N ARG A 269 30.78 -8.13 33.48
CA ARG A 269 31.79 -7.21 34.02
C ARG A 269 33.03 -7.14 33.13
N LYS A 270 33.48 -8.28 32.59
CA LYS A 270 34.62 -8.32 31.67
C LYS A 270 34.33 -7.53 30.38
N VAL A 271 33.16 -7.75 29.79
CA VAL A 271 32.71 -6.99 28.61
C VAL A 271 32.61 -5.49 28.92
N ALA A 272 31.98 -5.10 30.02
CA ALA A 272 31.90 -3.69 30.41
C ALA A 272 33.28 -3.04 30.66
N ALA A 273 34.29 -3.81 31.08
CA ALA A 273 35.65 -3.30 31.27
C ALA A 273 36.39 -3.07 29.94
N GLU A 274 36.10 -3.89 28.92
CA GLU A 274 36.69 -3.78 27.58
C GLU A 274 35.97 -2.74 26.70
N HIS A 275 34.75 -2.34 27.08
CA HIS A 275 33.90 -1.41 26.33
C HIS A 275 33.56 -0.16 27.15
N PRO A 276 34.38 0.91 27.09
CA PRO A 276 34.28 2.08 27.99
C PRO A 276 33.00 2.93 27.83
N PHE A 277 32.20 2.68 26.79
CA PHE A 277 30.88 3.28 26.60
C PHE A 277 29.79 2.60 27.45
N ILE A 278 30.08 1.47 28.09
CA ILE A 278 29.24 0.82 29.10
C ILE A 278 29.89 0.99 30.46
N ARG A 279 29.12 1.40 31.47
CA ARG A 279 29.62 1.59 32.83
C ARG A 279 28.76 0.92 33.87
N ILE A 280 29.43 0.28 34.83
CA ILE A 280 28.77 -0.30 36.00
C ILE A 280 28.85 0.68 37.16
N SER A 281 27.69 1.06 37.69
CA SER A 281 27.57 1.87 38.91
C SER A 281 26.55 1.24 39.83
N LYS A 282 26.91 0.98 41.09
CA LYS A 282 26.01 0.36 42.10
C LYS A 282 25.29 -0.91 41.58
N ASN A 283 26.01 -1.78 40.87
CA ASN A 283 25.48 -2.99 40.22
C ASN A 283 24.43 -2.76 39.12
N ILE A 284 24.35 -1.54 38.59
CA ILE A 284 23.53 -1.19 37.43
C ILE A 284 24.47 -0.95 36.25
N LEU A 285 24.18 -1.62 35.15
CA LEU A 285 24.81 -1.44 33.85
C LEU A 285 24.13 -0.26 33.15
N ASN A 286 24.93 0.74 32.77
CA ASN A 286 24.49 1.97 32.12
C ASN A 286 25.28 2.21 30.85
N VAL A 287 24.70 2.99 29.94
CA VAL A 287 25.37 3.46 28.72
C VAL A 287 25.81 4.90 28.96
N VAL A 288 27.07 5.19 28.67
CA VAL A 288 27.68 6.52 28.84
C VAL A 288 27.80 7.24 27.50
N ASP A 289 27.80 6.48 26.39
CA ASP A 289 27.89 7.00 25.02
C ASP A 289 27.01 6.12 24.11
N GLU A 290 25.78 6.58 23.86
CA GLU A 290 24.79 5.85 23.06
C GLU A 290 25.23 5.70 21.60
N SER A 291 25.94 6.69 21.05
CA SER A 291 26.41 6.63 19.66
C SER A 291 27.44 5.51 19.48
N LYS A 292 28.36 5.34 20.43
CA LYS A 292 29.31 4.23 20.42
C LYS A 292 28.66 2.88 20.68
N LEU A 293 27.63 2.82 21.53
CA LEU A 293 26.85 1.60 21.72
C LEU A 293 26.20 1.16 20.40
N GLN A 294 25.53 2.08 19.70
CA GLN A 294 24.87 1.79 18.42
C GLN A 294 25.87 1.38 17.34
N PHE A 295 27.01 2.06 17.26
CA PHE A 295 28.08 1.68 16.33
C PHE A 295 28.63 0.27 16.63
N ALA A 296 28.91 -0.03 17.89
CA ALA A 296 29.39 -1.35 18.30
C ALA A 296 28.34 -2.43 18.02
N LEU A 297 27.06 -2.15 18.29
CA LEU A 297 25.95 -3.05 18.00
C LEU A 297 25.88 -3.35 16.50
N GLN A 298 25.93 -2.32 15.66
CA GLN A 298 25.92 -2.47 14.21
C GLN A 298 27.12 -3.30 13.69
N CYS A 299 28.32 -3.08 14.22
CA CYS A 299 29.49 -3.89 13.87
C CYS A 299 29.29 -5.36 14.23
N THR A 300 28.82 -5.64 15.46
CA THR A 300 28.57 -7.03 15.89
C THR A 300 27.46 -7.70 15.10
N SER A 301 26.36 -6.99 14.78
CA SER A 301 25.29 -7.49 13.92
C SER A 301 25.82 -7.90 12.56
N ARG A 302 26.61 -7.03 11.91
CA ARG A 302 27.17 -7.31 10.58
C ARG A 302 28.08 -8.55 10.60
N GLU A 303 29.02 -8.62 11.55
CA GLU A 303 29.94 -9.75 11.65
C GLU A 303 29.23 -11.07 11.96
N LEU A 304 28.10 -11.03 12.69
CA LEU A 304 27.28 -12.22 12.96
C LEU A 304 26.39 -12.60 11.77
N THR A 305 25.88 -11.62 11.03
CA THR A 305 25.15 -11.84 9.77
C THR A 305 26.04 -12.49 8.71
N ASP A 306 27.34 -12.16 8.66
CA ASP A 306 28.31 -12.82 7.77
C ASP A 306 28.53 -14.32 8.11
N LEU A 307 28.01 -14.82 9.24
CA LEU A 307 28.05 -16.22 9.66
C LEU A 307 26.74 -16.99 9.36
N LEU A 308 25.72 -16.33 8.81
CA LEU A 308 24.46 -16.96 8.35
C LEU A 308 24.70 -17.78 7.07
#